data_AF-A0A1L7NPS6-F1
#
_entry.id   AF-A0A1L7NPS6-F1
#
_cell.length_a   1.000
_cell.length_b   1.000
_cell.length_c   1.000
_cell.angle_alpha   90.00
_cell.angle_beta   90.00
_cell.angle_gamma   90.00
#
_symmetry.space_group_name_H-M   'P 1'
#
loop_
_entity.id
_entity.type
_entity.pdbx_description
1 polymer ?
#
loop_
_entity_poly.entity_id
_entity_poly.type
_entity_poly.pdbx_seq_one_letter_code
_entity_poly.pdbx_strand_id
1 'polypeptide(L)'
;MKVLIDRDSGKEPRALVDQMAPEGQEFPLVVSLTHKNELPLVLPSSGINAPLEPNKPHQVKVKSFEQAWLLVTDLSDYAARAGSDDKEYAVVTGQATEQSDVASEQSEVVEQAPAATTKGKANTAAPAAETPAKESVK
;
A
#
# COMPACT_ATOMS: atom_id res chain seq x y z
N MET A 1 10.06 -13.45 12.92
CA MET A 1 10.25 -12.71 14.19
C MET A 1 8.95 -11.96 14.54
N LYS A 2 8.78 -11.38 15.74
CA LYS A 2 7.64 -10.53 16.12
C LYS A 2 8.15 -9.26 16.81
N VAL A 3 7.77 -8.10 16.30
CA VAL A 3 8.03 -6.76 16.87
C VAL A 3 6.68 -6.19 17.33
N LEU A 4 6.66 -5.64 18.54
CA LEU A 4 5.50 -4.96 19.12
C LEU A 4 5.73 -3.45 19.04
N ILE A 5 4.69 -2.71 18.66
CA ILE A 5 4.73 -1.25 18.52
C ILE A 5 3.57 -0.67 19.30
N ASP A 6 3.90 0.29 20.15
CA ASP A 6 3.00 1.07 21.00
C ASP A 6 3.21 2.58 20.79
N ARG A 7 2.52 3.44 21.54
CA ARG A 7 2.65 4.90 21.40
C ARG A 7 4.03 5.47 21.76
N ASP A 8 4.81 4.74 22.56
CA ASP A 8 6.09 5.20 23.11
C ASP A 8 7.28 4.69 22.27
N SER A 9 7.05 3.64 21.47
CA SER A 9 7.99 3.01 20.53
C SER A 9 8.66 3.97 19.55
N GLY A 10 8.02 5.09 19.21
CA GLY A 10 8.56 6.14 18.34
C GLY A 10 9.69 6.96 18.97
N LYS A 11 9.93 6.82 20.28
CA LYS A 11 11.04 7.48 21.00
C LYS A 11 12.38 6.76 20.79
N GLU A 12 12.35 5.42 20.71
CA GLU A 12 13.54 4.58 20.53
C GLU A 12 13.36 3.55 19.39
N PRO A 13 12.98 3.98 18.16
CA PRO A 13 12.64 3.07 17.07
C PRO A 13 13.82 2.23 16.60
N ARG A 14 15.08 2.68 16.84
CA ARG A 14 16.32 1.95 16.47
C ARG A 14 16.26 0.48 16.90
N ALA A 15 15.95 0.21 18.18
CA ALA A 15 15.96 -1.14 18.73
C ALA A 15 14.86 -2.03 18.12
N LEU A 16 13.72 -1.45 17.74
CA LEU A 16 12.61 -2.16 17.10
C LEU A 16 12.91 -2.44 15.61
N VAL A 17 13.61 -1.52 14.93
CA VAL A 17 14.10 -1.75 13.57
C VAL A 17 15.20 -2.80 13.55
N ASP A 18 16.15 -2.77 14.48
CA ASP A 18 17.20 -3.79 14.59
C ASP A 18 16.61 -5.17 14.95
N GLN A 19 15.47 -5.23 15.65
CA GLN A 19 14.69 -6.47 15.80
C GLN A 19 13.98 -6.89 14.50
N MET A 20 13.52 -5.94 13.68
CA MET A 20 12.85 -6.21 12.40
C MET A 20 13.82 -6.58 11.26
N ALA A 21 15.06 -6.11 11.34
CA ALA A 21 16.15 -6.35 10.41
C ALA A 21 17.46 -6.61 11.18
N PRO A 22 17.59 -7.77 11.85
CA PRO A 22 18.80 -8.13 12.58
C PRO A 22 20.04 -8.19 11.67
N GLU A 23 21.23 -8.03 12.26
CA GLU A 23 22.50 -8.02 11.51
C GLU A 23 22.62 -9.22 10.55
N GLY A 24 22.98 -8.92 9.31
CA GLY A 24 23.06 -9.92 8.23
C GLY A 24 21.77 -10.14 7.44
N GLN A 25 20.63 -9.57 7.85
CA GLN A 25 19.41 -9.62 7.05
C GLN A 25 19.39 -8.53 5.97
N GLU A 26 19.34 -8.94 4.70
CA GLU A 26 19.35 -8.02 3.56
C GLU A 26 17.95 -7.42 3.30
N PHE A 27 17.94 -6.18 2.83
CA PHE A 27 16.74 -5.53 2.29
C PHE A 27 16.64 -5.81 0.78
N PRO A 28 15.43 -5.95 0.19
CA PRO A 28 14.13 -5.72 0.82
C PRO A 28 13.59 -6.93 1.59
N LEU A 29 13.00 -6.66 2.75
CA LEU A 29 12.33 -7.66 3.59
C LEU A 29 10.80 -7.53 3.49
N VAL A 30 10.10 -8.67 3.59
CA VAL A 30 8.63 -8.72 3.60
C VAL A 30 8.15 -9.03 5.01
N VAL A 31 7.35 -8.14 5.58
CA VAL A 31 6.77 -8.28 6.92
C VAL A 31 5.25 -8.27 6.82
N SER A 32 4.59 -8.99 7.73
CA SER A 32 3.15 -8.87 7.95
C SER A 32 2.90 -7.85 9.05
N LEU A 33 2.18 -6.78 8.73
CA LEU A 33 1.74 -5.73 9.65
C LEU A 33 0.27 -5.93 10.02
N THR A 34 -0.04 -5.93 11.32
CA THR A 34 -1.41 -5.90 11.85
C THR A 34 -1.53 -4.75 12.86
N HIS A 35 -2.60 -3.96 12.82
CA HIS A 35 -2.88 -2.91 13.82
C HIS A 35 -4.24 -3.10 14.50
N LYS A 36 -4.37 -2.62 15.73
CA LYS A 36 -5.58 -2.68 16.57
C LYS A 36 -6.43 -1.39 16.57
N ASN A 37 -6.05 -0.39 15.77
CA ASN A 37 -6.82 0.85 15.61
C ASN A 37 -8.31 0.59 15.30
N GLU A 38 -9.21 1.47 15.71
CA GLU A 38 -10.65 1.32 15.41
C GLU A 38 -10.98 1.56 13.93
N LEU A 39 -10.21 2.42 13.26
CA LEU A 39 -10.42 2.82 11.86
C LEU A 39 -9.29 2.29 10.95
N PRO A 40 -9.55 2.11 9.64
CA PRO A 40 -8.50 1.81 8.68
C PRO A 40 -7.39 2.87 8.68
N LEU A 41 -6.13 2.43 8.59
CA LEU A 41 -4.96 3.31 8.59
C LEU A 41 -4.37 3.44 7.18
N VAL A 42 -4.04 4.67 6.76
CA VAL A 42 -3.20 4.88 5.58
C VAL A 42 -1.78 5.16 6.07
N LEU A 43 -0.83 4.28 5.74
CA LEU A 43 0.56 4.33 6.22
C LEU A 43 1.52 4.51 5.04
N PRO A 44 1.93 5.75 4.70
CA PRO A 44 2.77 6.03 3.54
C PRO A 44 4.12 5.29 3.57
N SER A 45 4.70 5.14 4.75
CA SER A 45 5.93 4.37 5.00
C SER A 45 5.82 2.88 4.64
N SER A 46 4.61 2.30 4.58
CA SER A 46 4.41 0.93 4.11
C SER A 46 4.55 0.79 2.58
N GLY A 47 4.41 1.88 1.83
CA GLY A 47 4.30 1.85 0.37
C GLY A 47 2.97 1.31 -0.17
N ILE A 48 1.99 1.03 0.71
CA ILE A 48 0.63 0.61 0.36
C ILE A 48 -0.25 1.87 0.28
N ASN A 49 -0.83 2.12 -0.90
CA ASN A 49 -1.70 3.28 -1.15
C ASN A 49 -3.18 3.03 -0.77
N ALA A 50 -3.53 1.80 -0.38
CA ALA A 50 -4.87 1.44 0.09
C ALA A 50 -4.95 1.56 1.63
N PRO A 51 -6.14 1.83 2.21
CA PRO A 51 -6.35 1.74 3.64
C PRO A 51 -6.05 0.34 4.17
N LEU A 52 -5.25 0.27 5.22
CA LEU A 52 -4.99 -0.94 5.98
C LEU A 52 -6.14 -1.17 6.94
N GLU A 53 -6.82 -2.29 6.76
CA GLU A 53 -7.95 -2.71 7.56
C GLU A 53 -7.53 -3.16 8.97
N PRO A 54 -8.26 -2.76 10.03
CA PRO A 54 -7.90 -3.08 11.40
C PRO A 54 -8.04 -4.58 11.70
N ASN A 55 -7.16 -5.08 12.57
CA ASN A 55 -7.02 -6.48 12.96
C ASN A 55 -6.78 -7.47 11.80
N LYS A 56 -6.51 -6.99 10.58
CA LYS A 56 -6.10 -7.84 9.44
C LYS A 56 -4.58 -7.74 9.21
N PRO A 57 -3.92 -8.85 8.85
CA PRO A 57 -2.52 -8.84 8.45
C PRO A 57 -2.37 -8.32 7.01
N HIS A 58 -1.45 -7.38 6.80
CA HIS A 58 -1.10 -6.81 5.50
C HIS A 58 0.38 -7.03 5.21
N GLN A 59 0.73 -7.47 4.00
CA GLN A 59 2.13 -7.66 3.62
C GLN A 59 2.77 -6.33 3.19
N VAL A 60 3.82 -5.92 3.89
CA VAL A 60 4.57 -4.69 3.67
C VAL A 60 5.98 -5.04 3.19
N LYS A 61 6.38 -4.49 2.04
CA LYS A 61 7.75 -4.62 1.51
C LYS A 61 8.60 -3.44 1.98
N VAL A 62 9.46 -3.70 2.96
CA VAL A 62 10.38 -2.73 3.54
C VAL A 62 11.70 -2.79 2.78
N LYS A 63 12.10 -1.68 2.15
CA LYS A 63 13.21 -1.61 1.19
C LYS A 63 14.52 -1.09 1.79
N SER A 64 14.48 -0.50 2.98
CA SER A 64 15.65 0.05 3.66
C SER A 64 15.42 0.15 5.17
N PHE A 65 16.52 0.29 5.90
CA PHE A 65 16.52 0.62 7.33
C PHE A 65 15.74 1.91 7.64
N GLU A 66 15.82 2.91 6.76
CA GLU A 66 15.09 4.18 6.90
C GLU A 66 13.57 3.99 6.73
N GLN A 67 13.13 3.19 5.75
CA GLN A 67 11.71 2.86 5.60
C GLN A 67 11.19 2.08 6.82
N ALA A 68 12.01 1.17 7.37
CA ALA A 68 11.71 0.44 8.58
C ALA A 68 11.53 1.37 9.80
N TRP A 69 12.42 2.37 9.94
CA TRP A 69 12.34 3.39 10.98
C TRP A 69 11.05 4.22 10.86
N LEU A 70 10.76 4.72 9.66
CA LEU A 70 9.55 5.50 9.39
C LEU A 70 8.28 4.70 9.70
N LEU A 71 8.25 3.41 9.37
CA LEU A 71 7.12 2.53 9.69
C LEU A 71 6.86 2.43 11.19
N VAL A 72 7.92 2.28 12.00
CA VAL A 72 7.80 2.25 13.47
C VAL A 72 7.35 3.60 14.02
N THR A 73 7.93 4.72 13.55
CA THR A 73 7.55 6.05 14.06
C THR A 73 6.13 6.44 13.69
N ASP A 74 5.69 6.16 12.46
CA ASP A 74 4.33 6.44 12.01
C ASP A 74 3.31 5.65 12.85
N LEU A 75 3.51 4.34 13.01
CA LEU A 75 2.64 3.49 13.81
C LEU A 75 2.55 3.93 15.28
N SER A 76 3.65 4.45 15.84
CA SER A 76 3.69 5.00 17.20
C SER A 76 2.92 6.31 17.33
N ASP A 77 3.05 7.21 16.34
CA ASP A 77 2.29 8.46 16.27
C ASP A 77 0.78 8.18 16.06
N TYR A 78 0.41 7.18 15.26
CA TYR A 78 -0.98 6.74 15.16
C TYR A 78 -1.52 6.18 16.49
N ALA A 79 -0.74 5.37 17.22
CA ALA A 79 -1.11 4.89 18.55
C ALA A 79 -1.32 6.04 19.55
N ALA A 80 -0.43 7.03 19.53
CA ALA A 80 -0.52 8.23 20.36
C ALA A 80 -1.77 9.07 20.04
N ARG A 81 -2.05 9.29 18.74
CA ARG A 81 -3.24 10.03 18.27
C ARG A 81 -4.55 9.31 18.55
N ALA A 82 -4.55 7.99 18.50
CA ALA A 82 -5.68 7.15 18.88
C ALA A 82 -5.91 7.11 20.41
N GLY A 83 -4.98 7.64 21.21
CA GLY A 83 -5.05 7.58 22.67
C GLY A 83 -4.92 6.16 23.22
N SER A 84 -4.33 5.22 22.47
CA SER A 84 -4.22 3.83 22.87
C SER A 84 -3.08 3.62 23.88
N ASP A 85 -3.39 2.96 24.99
CA ASP A 85 -2.43 2.45 25.98
C ASP A 85 -1.98 1.00 25.65
N ASP A 86 -2.41 0.41 24.52
CA ASP A 86 -2.06 -0.96 24.15
C ASP A 86 -0.60 -1.10 23.74
N LYS A 87 0.14 -1.94 24.47
CA LYS A 87 1.53 -2.34 24.16
C LYS A 87 1.69 -3.17 22.88
N GLU A 88 0.57 -3.50 22.24
CA GLU A 88 0.50 -4.23 20.97
C GLU A 88 -0.44 -3.50 19.99
N TYR A 89 -0.47 -2.16 20.02
CA TYR A 89 -1.28 -1.37 19.09
C TYR A 89 -1.00 -1.76 17.63
N ALA A 90 0.27 -1.98 17.29
CA ALA A 90 0.64 -2.66 16.06
C ALA A 90 1.64 -3.80 16.32
N VAL A 91 1.55 -4.82 15.47
CA VAL A 91 2.40 -6.00 15.50
C VAL A 91 2.96 -6.19 14.11
N VAL A 92 4.29 -6.28 14.02
CA VAL A 92 5.00 -6.59 12.79
C VAL A 92 5.65 -7.95 12.92
N THR A 93 5.40 -8.86 11.98
CA THR A 93 6.02 -10.18 11.94
C THR A 93 6.81 -10.37 10.65
N GLY A 94 8.12 -10.54 10.78
CA GLY A 94 8.96 -10.89 9.64
C GLY A 94 8.83 -12.35 9.26
N GLN A 95 8.47 -12.59 8.01
CA GLN A 95 8.82 -13.84 7.32
C GLN A 95 10.27 -13.70 6.85
N ALA A 96 11.09 -14.73 7.07
CA ALA A 96 12.40 -14.79 6.43
C ALA A 96 12.16 -15.03 4.94
N THR A 97 12.56 -14.08 4.10
CA THR A 97 12.36 -14.18 2.65
C THR A 97 13.30 -15.24 2.05
N GLU A 98 12.89 -16.51 2.04
CA GLU A 98 13.25 -17.33 0.88
C GLU A 98 12.61 -16.66 -0.34
N GLN A 99 13.40 -16.46 -1.39
CA GLN A 99 12.96 -15.76 -2.60
C GLN A 99 11.82 -16.54 -3.27
N SER A 100 10.57 -16.18 -2.96
CA SER A 100 9.38 -16.71 -3.62
C SER A 100 8.75 -15.62 -4.47
N ASP A 101 8.83 -15.84 -5.77
CA ASP A 101 8.14 -15.08 -6.80
C ASP A 101 6.63 -15.37 -6.68
N VAL A 102 5.92 -14.58 -5.86
CA VAL A 102 4.45 -14.59 -5.78
C VAL A 102 3.92 -13.21 -6.15
N ALA A 103 3.84 -12.99 -7.46
CA ALA A 103 3.05 -11.91 -8.03
C ALA A 103 1.58 -12.04 -7.58
N SER A 104 0.99 -10.91 -7.21
CA SER A 104 -0.32 -10.79 -6.57
C SER A 104 -1.47 -11.58 -7.21
N GLU A 105 -1.84 -12.72 -6.62
CA GLU A 105 -3.11 -13.41 -6.91
C GLU A 105 -4.27 -12.87 -6.05
N GLN A 106 -4.70 -11.63 -6.28
CA GLN A 106 -6.01 -11.13 -5.83
C GLN A 106 -6.63 -10.14 -6.83
N SER A 107 -7.27 -10.67 -7.88
CA SER A 107 -8.33 -9.98 -8.66
C SER A 107 -9.09 -10.99 -9.51
N GLU A 108 -9.83 -11.90 -8.87
CA GLU A 108 -10.89 -12.67 -9.55
C GLU A 108 -12.26 -12.11 -9.15
N VAL A 109 -12.90 -11.36 -10.05
CA VAL A 109 -14.35 -11.41 -10.25
C VAL A 109 -14.60 -11.42 -11.76
N VAL A 110 -15.42 -12.37 -12.18
CA VAL A 110 -15.72 -12.73 -13.56
C VAL A 110 -16.74 -11.76 -14.19
N GLU A 111 -16.55 -11.38 -15.46
CA GLU A 111 -17.68 -11.35 -16.40
C GLU A 111 -17.23 -11.75 -17.82
N GLN A 112 -17.93 -12.73 -18.40
CA GLN A 112 -17.68 -13.21 -19.76
C GLN A 112 -18.32 -12.27 -20.80
N ALA A 113 -17.54 -11.81 -21.76
CA ALA A 113 -18.04 -11.39 -23.06
C ALA A 113 -17.28 -12.15 -24.17
N PRO A 114 -17.97 -12.95 -25.01
CA PRO A 114 -17.28 -13.75 -26.03
C PRO A 114 -16.69 -12.87 -27.14
N ALA A 115 -15.46 -13.20 -27.54
CA ALA A 115 -14.77 -12.55 -28.63
C ALA A 115 -15.22 -13.07 -30.01
N ALA A 116 -14.64 -12.46 -31.07
CA ALA A 116 -14.62 -12.87 -32.48
C ALA A 116 -15.72 -12.25 -33.39
N THR A 117 -15.45 -11.78 -34.62
CA THR A 117 -14.16 -11.57 -35.33
C THR A 117 -14.29 -10.68 -36.58
N THR A 118 -13.16 -10.08 -37.00
CA THR A 118 -12.73 -9.81 -38.40
C THR A 118 -13.46 -8.86 -39.37
N LYS A 119 -12.72 -7.80 -39.74
CA LYS A 119 -12.18 -7.55 -41.12
C LYS A 119 -13.17 -7.15 -42.23
N GLY A 120 -13.33 -5.84 -42.44
CA GLY A 120 -13.95 -5.23 -43.63
C GLY A 120 -13.29 -3.91 -44.02
N LYS A 121 -13.04 -3.70 -45.32
CA LYS A 121 -12.23 -2.59 -45.88
C LYS A 121 -13.10 -1.73 -46.80
N ALA A 122 -13.23 -0.42 -46.55
CA ALA A 122 -13.33 0.66 -47.56
C ALA A 122 -13.80 2.01 -46.98
N ASN A 123 -13.27 3.09 -47.56
CA ASN A 123 -13.77 4.48 -47.70
C ASN A 123 -15.08 4.90 -46.99
N THR A 124 -15.07 6.12 -46.42
CA THR A 124 -15.64 7.32 -47.10
C THR A 124 -15.35 8.64 -46.34
N ALA A 125 -14.91 9.65 -47.11
CA ALA A 125 -14.98 11.12 -46.90
C ALA A 125 -14.60 11.78 -45.55
N ALA A 126 -13.54 12.60 -45.59
CA ALA A 126 -13.58 13.98 -45.09
C ALA A 126 -14.36 14.85 -46.11
N PRO A 127 -15.04 15.96 -45.75
CA PRO A 127 -14.41 17.18 -45.20
C PRO A 127 -15.34 17.84 -44.12
N ALA A 128 -15.30 19.12 -43.70
CA ALA A 128 -14.41 20.27 -43.84
C ALA A 128 -14.61 21.18 -42.61
N ALA A 129 -13.73 22.16 -42.38
CA ALA A 129 -14.01 23.27 -41.47
C ALA A 129 -14.50 24.48 -42.27
N GLU A 130 -15.65 25.08 -41.93
CA GLU A 130 -15.96 26.48 -42.24
C GLU A 130 -17.13 27.03 -41.40
N THR A 131 -17.00 28.29 -40.94
CA THR A 131 -17.98 29.05 -40.16
C THR A 131 -19.09 29.63 -41.07
N PRO A 132 -20.32 29.85 -40.57
CA PRO A 132 -20.70 31.22 -40.11
C PRO A 132 -21.60 31.15 -38.83
N ALA A 133 -22.20 32.20 -38.26
CA ALA A 133 -22.41 33.59 -38.71
C ALA A 133 -22.30 34.62 -37.53
N LYS A 134 -23.12 35.69 -37.55
CA LYS A 134 -23.25 36.77 -36.55
C LYS A 134 -24.60 36.67 -35.83
N GLU A 135 -24.61 36.97 -34.54
CA GLU A 135 -25.81 37.35 -33.79
C GLU A 135 -26.12 38.85 -34.02
N SER A 136 -27.39 39.18 -34.28
CA SER A 136 -27.86 40.56 -34.43
C SER A 136 -28.73 40.95 -33.24
N VAL A 137 -28.24 41.85 -32.38
CA VAL A 137 -29.05 42.53 -31.38
C VAL A 137 -28.74 44.03 -31.36
N LYS A 138 -29.75 44.80 -31.79
CA LYS A 138 -29.91 46.27 -31.75
C LYS A 138 -29.13 47.12 -32.76
#